data_AF-A0A962BKX1-F1
#
_entry.id   AF-A0A962BKX1-F1
#
_cell.length_a   1.000
_cell.length_b   1.000
_cell.length_c   1.000
_cell.angle_alpha   90.00
_cell.angle_beta   90.00
_cell.angle_gamma   90.00
#
_symmetry.space_group_name_H-M   'P 1'
#
loop_
_entity.id
_entity.type
_entity.pdbx_description
1 polymer ?
#
loop_
_entity_poly.entity_id
_entity_poly.type
_entity_poly.pdbx_seq_one_letter_code
_entity_poly.pdbx_strand_id
1 'polypeptide(L)'
;MPPRRFRILAPALVITVLAGVLLYWITAGERTPTAIGIDLDDAGVSSTPLEVPASDANREATAGANRFARRTTVAATPGTLDDSSLPPMPPVDTPLVEVIGDLRKRAEAGEPEATCRLLLDTSACMEHQNWIRQRRMWTERATHTDSEGMRDRMIDVVAANDEASERLSALCEGVEAVDFDDMERLLFQALPRMSNRQRLLFTMSREDGSLIRLPRTFNGGPPRSVSGGILSQYHADNDIDALEQGIREADPLALEGMLLLHMPMSFAKKMFDLREALPDPIRFSGYAMMMQQLYGPESLGDAATTALSLSLAHMDADTRETLMQQVATEVARWRQVSLANPKKLPDNESLRSGSLCGG
;
A
#
# COMPACT_ATOMS: atom_id res chain seq x y z
N MET A 1 58.01 -38.36 -20.76
CA MET A 1 58.35 -36.93 -20.88
C MET A 1 57.23 -36.23 -21.66
N PRO A 2 56.33 -35.48 -21.00
CA PRO A 2 55.24 -34.81 -21.70
C PRO A 2 55.73 -33.51 -22.38
N PRO A 3 55.19 -33.16 -23.55
CA PRO A 3 55.67 -32.03 -24.33
C PRO A 3 55.34 -30.69 -23.66
N ARG A 4 56.39 -29.89 -23.40
CA ARG A 4 56.38 -28.56 -22.74
C ARG A 4 55.60 -27.45 -23.47
N ARG A 5 54.83 -27.74 -24.53
CA ARG A 5 54.20 -26.72 -25.38
C ARG A 5 52.83 -26.22 -24.90
N PHE A 6 52.23 -26.82 -23.86
CA PHE A 6 50.89 -26.42 -23.38
C PHE A 6 50.88 -25.32 -22.31
N ARG A 7 52.02 -24.83 -21.82
CA ARG A 7 52.06 -23.87 -20.70
C ARG A 7 51.91 -22.39 -21.08
N ILE A 8 51.90 -22.04 -22.37
CA ILE A 8 51.86 -20.62 -22.79
C ILE A 8 50.48 -20.21 -23.35
N LEU A 9 49.63 -21.17 -23.74
CA LEU A 9 48.30 -20.85 -24.30
C LEU A 9 47.23 -20.54 -23.24
N ALA A 10 47.34 -21.10 -22.04
CA ALA A 10 46.38 -20.87 -20.96
C ALA A 10 46.33 -19.41 -20.45
N PRO A 11 47.46 -18.72 -20.16
CA PRO A 11 47.40 -17.35 -19.66
C PRO A 11 46.91 -16.34 -20.71
N ALA A 12 47.20 -16.59 -21.99
CA ALA A 12 46.73 -15.72 -23.07
C ALA A 12 45.20 -15.71 -23.15
N LEU A 13 44.57 -16.89 -23.07
CA LEU A 13 43.11 -17.00 -23.13
C LEU A 13 42.41 -16.30 -21.95
N VAL A 14 42.97 -16.43 -20.75
CA VAL A 14 42.42 -15.80 -19.54
C VAL A 14 42.51 -14.27 -19.63
N ILE A 15 43.62 -13.73 -20.15
CA ILE A 15 43.76 -12.28 -20.34
C ILE A 15 42.76 -11.76 -21.38
N THR A 16 42.52 -12.49 -22.47
CA THR A 16 41.54 -12.08 -23.49
C THR A 16 40.11 -12.08 -22.94
N VAL A 17 39.75 -13.08 -22.13
CA VAL A 17 38.42 -13.14 -21.49
C VAL A 17 38.25 -12.01 -20.47
N LEU A 18 39.25 -11.77 -19.62
CA LEU A 18 39.19 -10.69 -18.64
C LEU A 18 39.15 -9.30 -19.31
N ALA A 19 39.92 -9.10 -20.38
CA ALA A 19 39.86 -7.86 -21.16
C ALA A 19 38.49 -7.68 -21.83
N GLY A 20 37.89 -8.75 -22.36
CA GLY A 20 36.53 -8.72 -22.92
C GLY A 20 35.46 -8.39 -21.87
N VAL A 21 35.54 -8.97 -20.68
CA VAL A 21 34.62 -8.68 -19.57
C VAL A 21 34.80 -7.24 -19.08
N LEU A 22 36.04 -6.76 -18.95
CA LEU A 22 36.31 -5.38 -18.53
C LEU A 22 35.81 -4.36 -19.57
N LEU A 23 36.05 -4.63 -20.87
CA LEU A 23 35.57 -3.78 -21.96
C LEU A 23 34.03 -3.78 -22.03
N TYR A 24 33.40 -4.92 -21.78
CA TYR A 24 31.95 -5.03 -21.66
C TYR A 24 31.40 -4.18 -20.51
N TRP A 25 32.04 -4.20 -19.33
CA TRP A 25 31.61 -3.37 -18.20
C TRP A 25 31.81 -1.87 -18.43
N ILE A 26 32.92 -1.48 -19.07
CA ILE A 26 33.18 -0.06 -19.40
C ILE A 26 32.18 0.44 -20.46
N THR A 27 31.85 -0.38 -21.46
CA THR A 27 30.90 0.02 -22.53
C THR A 27 29.43 -0.16 -22.14
N ALA A 28 29.11 -1.04 -21.18
CA ALA A 28 27.77 -1.19 -20.63
C ALA A 28 27.47 -0.15 -19.54
N GLY A 29 28.48 0.35 -18.81
CA GLY A 29 28.33 1.33 -17.74
C GLY A 29 27.92 2.74 -18.19
N GLU A 30 28.11 3.08 -19.47
CA GLU A 30 27.68 4.37 -20.05
C GLU A 30 26.33 4.30 -20.76
N ARG A 31 25.66 3.13 -20.77
CA ARG A 31 24.22 3.10 -21.06
C ARG A 31 23.50 3.62 -19.82
N THR A 32 23.44 4.94 -19.68
CA THR A 32 22.25 5.55 -19.11
C THR A 32 21.06 4.81 -19.73
N PRO A 33 20.08 4.34 -18.93
CA PRO A 33 18.86 3.82 -19.50
C PRO A 33 18.30 4.96 -20.35
N THR A 34 18.49 4.89 -21.67
CA THR A 34 17.66 5.61 -22.62
C THR A 34 16.27 5.26 -22.16
N ALA A 35 15.57 6.29 -21.69
CA ALA A 35 14.17 6.23 -21.35
C ALA A 35 13.51 5.28 -22.33
N ILE A 36 12.79 4.28 -21.81
CA ILE A 36 11.88 3.49 -22.62
C ILE A 36 11.08 4.52 -23.40
N GLY A 37 11.38 4.63 -24.70
CA GLY A 37 10.65 5.46 -25.64
C GLY A 37 9.29 4.81 -25.75
N ILE A 38 8.42 5.13 -24.80
CA ILE A 38 7.00 4.95 -24.98
C ILE A 38 6.65 6.00 -26.03
N ASP A 39 6.58 5.54 -27.27
CA ASP A 39 6.06 6.31 -28.39
C ASP A 39 4.59 6.62 -28.05
N LEU A 40 4.35 7.80 -27.49
CA LEU A 40 3.03 8.31 -27.14
C LEU A 40 2.39 9.07 -28.31
N ASP A 41 3.07 9.13 -29.46
CA ASP A 41 2.69 9.99 -30.59
C ASP A 41 1.63 9.39 -31.53
N ASP A 42 1.13 8.18 -31.30
CA ASP A 42 0.14 7.53 -32.20
C ASP A 42 -1.29 7.44 -31.65
N ALA A 43 -1.57 8.14 -30.53
CA ALA A 43 -2.94 8.49 -30.17
C ALA A 43 -3.26 9.85 -30.79
N GLY A 44 -3.74 9.84 -32.03
CA GLY A 44 -4.27 11.02 -32.74
C GLY A 44 -5.46 11.64 -32.02
N VAL A 45 -5.18 12.35 -30.91
CA VAL A 45 -6.10 13.26 -30.25
C VAL A 45 -5.89 14.60 -30.92
N SER A 46 -6.84 14.97 -31.78
CA SER A 46 -6.93 16.30 -32.35
C SER A 46 -6.95 17.34 -31.22
N SER A 47 -5.80 17.96 -30.97
CA SER A 47 -5.66 19.08 -30.04
C SER A 47 -6.22 20.34 -30.68
N THR A 48 -7.55 20.46 -30.73
CA THR A 48 -8.17 21.78 -30.70
C THR A 48 -7.87 22.39 -29.33
N PRO A 49 -7.23 23.57 -29.24
CA PRO A 49 -7.05 24.26 -27.98
C PRO A 49 -8.44 24.63 -27.46
N LEU A 50 -8.94 23.91 -26.46
CA LEU A 50 -10.00 24.45 -25.62
C LEU A 50 -9.32 25.46 -24.70
N GLU A 51 -9.49 26.75 -24.98
CA GLU A 51 -9.32 27.80 -23.96
C GLU A 51 -10.32 27.52 -22.84
N VAL A 52 -9.90 26.75 -21.84
CA VAL A 52 -10.60 26.63 -20.57
C VAL A 52 -10.07 27.76 -19.68
N PRO A 53 -10.89 28.74 -19.27
CA PRO A 53 -10.44 29.82 -18.42
C PRO A 53 -9.99 29.25 -17.06
N ALA A 54 -8.69 29.38 -16.77
CA ALA A 54 -8.00 28.85 -15.59
C ALA A 54 -8.38 29.53 -14.25
N SER A 55 -9.53 30.20 -14.16
CA SER A 55 -9.93 31.01 -13.00
C SER A 55 -10.86 30.26 -12.02
N ASP A 56 -11.71 29.36 -12.51
CA ASP A 56 -12.86 28.91 -11.69
C ASP A 56 -12.73 27.48 -11.16
N ALA A 57 -11.96 26.61 -11.84
CA ALA A 57 -11.80 25.21 -11.43
C ALA A 57 -11.04 25.03 -10.09
N ASN A 58 -10.04 25.88 -9.81
CA ASN A 58 -9.33 25.85 -8.52
C ASN A 58 -10.16 26.45 -7.37
N ARG A 59 -11.15 27.28 -7.69
CA ARG A 59 -11.99 27.93 -6.69
C ARG A 59 -13.16 27.03 -6.27
N GLU A 60 -13.65 26.16 -7.15
CA GLU A 60 -14.64 25.12 -6.82
C GLU A 60 -14.05 23.93 -6.07
N ALA A 61 -12.80 23.53 -6.35
CA ALA A 61 -12.13 22.47 -5.58
C ALA A 61 -12.02 22.82 -4.08
N THR A 62 -11.74 24.09 -3.77
CA THR A 62 -11.68 24.60 -2.39
C THR A 62 -13.07 24.77 -1.75
N ALA A 63 -14.12 24.98 -2.55
CA ALA A 63 -15.50 25.14 -2.07
C ALA A 63 -16.25 23.81 -1.84
N GLY A 64 -15.87 22.75 -2.56
CA GLY A 64 -16.41 21.39 -2.41
C GLY A 64 -16.03 20.73 -1.07
N ALA A 65 -14.82 21.00 -0.56
CA ALA A 65 -14.33 20.49 0.72
C ALA A 65 -15.22 20.91 1.91
N ASN A 66 -15.85 22.09 1.85
CA ASN A 66 -16.70 22.59 2.93
C ASN A 66 -18.12 21.99 2.94
N ARG A 67 -18.54 21.29 1.88
CA ARG A 67 -19.92 20.76 1.78
C ARG A 67 -20.07 19.36 2.40
N PHE A 68 -18.97 18.62 2.56
CA PHE A 68 -18.94 17.33 3.28
C PHE A 68 -18.84 17.48 4.81
N ALA A 69 -18.38 18.64 5.32
CA ALA A 69 -18.28 18.92 6.74
C ALA A 69 -19.64 19.10 7.47
N ARG A 70 -20.77 18.91 6.78
CA ARG A 70 -22.13 19.01 7.35
C ARG A 70 -22.79 17.65 7.60
N ARG A 71 -22.01 16.56 7.67
CA ARG A 71 -22.49 15.29 8.24
C ARG A 71 -22.50 15.41 9.76
N THR A 72 -23.71 15.32 10.30
CA THR A 72 -24.14 15.09 11.67
C THR A 72 -23.01 14.77 12.66
N THR A 73 -22.44 15.80 13.29
CA THR A 73 -21.74 15.67 14.56
C THR A 73 -22.77 15.31 15.63
N VAL A 74 -23.18 14.05 15.67
CA VAL A 74 -23.78 13.49 16.89
C VAL A 74 -22.63 13.44 17.88
N ALA A 75 -22.60 14.41 18.79
CA ALA A 75 -21.68 14.40 19.92
C ALA A 75 -22.02 13.17 20.78
N ALA A 76 -21.42 12.03 20.47
CA ALA A 76 -21.45 10.87 21.32
C ALA A 76 -20.67 11.23 22.58
N THR A 77 -21.39 11.43 23.69
CA THR A 77 -20.76 11.54 25.01
C THR A 77 -19.93 10.28 25.22
N PRO A 78 -18.60 10.37 25.35
CA PRO A 78 -17.76 9.20 25.57
C PRO A 78 -18.15 8.61 26.91
N GLY A 79 -18.90 7.49 26.90
CA GLY A 79 -19.04 6.69 28.10
C GLY A 79 -17.66 6.15 28.42
N THR A 80 -17.00 6.69 29.45
CA THR A 80 -15.79 6.12 30.04
C THR A 80 -16.12 4.70 30.50
N LEU A 81 -15.79 3.72 29.67
CA LEU A 81 -15.72 2.34 30.12
C LEU A 81 -14.54 2.28 31.08
N ASP A 82 -14.74 1.69 32.25
CA ASP A 82 -13.67 1.45 33.21
C ASP A 82 -12.74 0.36 32.65
N ASP A 83 -11.76 0.82 31.89
CA ASP A 83 -10.75 0.02 31.17
C ASP A 83 -9.94 -0.87 32.13
N SER A 84 -9.92 -0.52 33.42
CA SER A 84 -9.16 -1.20 34.47
C SER A 84 -9.67 -2.61 34.83
N SER A 85 -10.84 -3.00 34.32
CA SER A 85 -11.52 -4.25 34.72
C SER A 85 -11.50 -5.36 33.66
N LEU A 86 -11.01 -5.08 32.46
CA LEU A 86 -11.04 -6.03 31.36
C LEU A 86 -9.80 -6.93 31.35
N PRO A 87 -9.94 -8.22 31.03
CA PRO A 87 -8.79 -9.10 30.80
C PRO A 87 -7.88 -8.51 29.71
N PRO A 88 -6.55 -8.70 29.83
CA PRO A 88 -5.63 -8.26 28.79
C PRO A 88 -6.01 -8.85 27.43
N MET A 89 -5.77 -8.10 26.35
CA MET A 89 -5.97 -8.60 24.99
C MET A 89 -5.16 -9.88 24.76
N PRO A 90 -5.74 -10.91 24.12
CA PRO A 90 -4.99 -12.11 23.77
C PRO A 90 -3.76 -11.79 22.90
N PRO A 91 -2.66 -12.56 23.01
CA PRO A 91 -1.51 -12.40 22.12
C PRO A 91 -1.91 -12.49 20.65
N VAL A 92 -1.25 -11.72 19.80
CA VAL A 92 -1.56 -11.60 18.37
C VAL A 92 -1.35 -12.90 17.61
N ASP A 93 -0.44 -13.76 18.05
CA ASP A 93 -0.20 -15.03 17.37
C ASP A 93 -1.10 -16.17 17.85
N THR A 94 -2.06 -15.88 18.73
CA THR A 94 -3.05 -16.87 19.17
C THR A 94 -3.97 -17.23 17.99
N PRO A 95 -4.19 -18.52 17.70
CA PRO A 95 -5.13 -18.94 16.66
C PRO A 95 -6.52 -18.31 16.85
N LEU A 96 -7.13 -17.83 15.78
CA LEU A 96 -8.38 -17.06 15.87
C LEU A 96 -9.50 -17.90 16.50
N VAL A 97 -9.56 -19.21 16.21
CA VAL A 97 -10.56 -20.12 16.78
C VAL A 97 -10.57 -20.14 18.31
N GLU A 98 -9.41 -19.93 18.95
CA GLU A 98 -9.29 -19.93 20.41
C GLU A 98 -9.82 -18.63 21.04
N VAL A 99 -9.78 -17.51 20.30
CA VAL A 99 -10.03 -16.16 20.83
C VAL A 99 -11.24 -15.46 20.22
N ILE A 100 -11.81 -15.96 19.12
CA ILE A 100 -12.88 -15.29 18.38
C ILE A 100 -14.12 -15.03 19.24
N GLY A 101 -14.47 -15.95 20.14
CA GLY A 101 -15.60 -15.78 21.05
C GLY A 101 -15.40 -14.63 22.04
N ASP A 102 -14.21 -14.53 22.63
CA ASP A 102 -13.85 -13.45 23.55
C ASP A 102 -13.72 -12.11 22.83
N LEU A 103 -13.07 -12.10 21.65
CA LEU A 103 -12.97 -10.90 20.81
C LEU A 103 -14.35 -10.40 20.39
N ARG A 104 -15.28 -11.27 19.99
CA ARG A 104 -16.64 -10.89 19.63
C ARG A 104 -17.37 -10.28 20.81
N LYS A 105 -17.32 -10.91 21.99
CA LYS A 105 -17.95 -10.39 23.21
C LYS A 105 -17.42 -9.00 23.59
N ARG A 106 -16.12 -8.76 23.47
CA ARG A 106 -15.49 -7.45 23.72
C ARG A 106 -15.85 -6.42 22.66
N ALA A 107 -15.89 -6.83 21.38
CA ALA A 107 -16.34 -5.97 20.29
C ALA A 107 -17.82 -5.56 20.45
N GLU A 108 -18.69 -6.49 20.87
CA GLU A 108 -20.10 -6.21 21.21
C GLU A 108 -20.23 -5.21 22.36
N ALA A 109 -19.27 -5.22 23.30
CA ALA A 109 -19.16 -4.21 24.36
C ALA A 109 -18.64 -2.85 23.87
N GLY A 110 -18.28 -2.73 22.59
CA GLY A 110 -17.77 -1.52 21.96
C GLY A 110 -16.28 -1.26 22.22
N GLU A 111 -15.51 -2.30 22.55
CA GLU A 111 -14.06 -2.17 22.71
C GLU A 111 -13.35 -2.03 21.35
N PRO A 112 -12.67 -0.90 21.09
CA PRO A 112 -12.12 -0.63 19.77
C PRO A 112 -10.95 -1.55 19.42
N GLU A 113 -10.11 -1.95 20.38
CA GLU A 113 -8.98 -2.86 20.15
C GLU A 113 -9.47 -4.26 19.77
N ALA A 114 -10.45 -4.79 20.50
CA ALA A 114 -11.04 -6.10 20.20
C ALA A 114 -11.76 -6.09 18.85
N THR A 115 -12.50 -5.01 18.54
CA THR A 115 -13.15 -4.83 17.24
C THR A 115 -12.13 -4.75 16.11
N CYS A 116 -11.05 -3.98 16.31
CA CYS A 116 -9.92 -3.88 15.38
C CYS A 116 -9.34 -5.25 15.05
N ARG A 117 -8.96 -6.01 16.08
CA ARG A 117 -8.35 -7.32 15.92
C ARG A 117 -9.30 -8.32 15.27
N LEU A 118 -10.56 -8.37 15.73
CA LEU A 118 -11.57 -9.28 15.20
C LEU A 118 -11.81 -9.08 13.70
N LEU A 119 -11.95 -7.84 13.26
CA LEU A 119 -12.23 -7.51 11.87
C LEU A 119 -11.06 -7.86 10.94
N LEU A 120 -9.85 -7.53 11.35
CA LEU A 120 -8.65 -7.78 10.55
C LEU A 120 -8.34 -9.27 10.44
N ASP A 121 -8.49 -10.03 11.53
CA ASP A 121 -8.27 -11.48 11.51
C ASP A 121 -9.35 -12.22 10.72
N THR A 122 -10.61 -11.80 10.89
CA THR A 122 -11.72 -12.38 10.13
C THR A 122 -11.54 -12.16 8.64
N SER A 123 -11.15 -10.94 8.24
CA SER A 123 -10.86 -10.61 6.84
C SER A 123 -9.73 -11.49 6.29
N ALA A 124 -8.63 -11.63 7.04
CA ALA A 124 -7.52 -12.53 6.68
C ALA A 124 -7.99 -13.98 6.49
N CYS A 125 -8.82 -14.50 7.40
CA CYS A 125 -9.30 -15.89 7.30
C CYS A 125 -10.29 -16.12 6.17
N MET A 126 -11.13 -15.14 5.85
CA MET A 126 -11.97 -15.23 4.66
C MET A 126 -11.15 -15.24 3.37
N GLU A 127 -10.13 -14.39 3.26
CA GLU A 127 -9.30 -14.34 2.06
C GLU A 127 -8.43 -15.59 1.93
N HIS A 128 -7.97 -16.16 3.05
CA HIS A 128 -7.38 -17.50 3.07
C HIS A 128 -8.33 -18.57 2.49
N GLN A 129 -9.60 -18.59 2.91
CA GLN A 129 -10.60 -19.50 2.34
C GLN A 129 -10.85 -19.21 0.85
N ASN A 130 -10.83 -17.93 0.45
CA ASN A 130 -10.96 -17.52 -0.94
C ASN A 130 -9.79 -18.02 -1.78
N TRP A 131 -8.55 -17.92 -1.30
CA TRP A 131 -7.37 -18.47 -1.96
C TRP A 131 -7.43 -19.98 -2.11
N ILE A 132 -7.88 -20.71 -1.08
CA ILE A 132 -8.07 -22.17 -1.19
C ILE A 132 -9.06 -22.50 -2.32
N ARG A 133 -10.19 -21.77 -2.40
CA ARG A 133 -11.19 -21.96 -3.49
C ARG A 133 -10.61 -21.59 -4.86
N GLN A 134 -9.94 -20.44 -4.95
CA GLN A 134 -9.35 -19.94 -6.19
C GLN A 134 -8.21 -20.82 -6.68
N ARG A 135 -7.37 -21.36 -5.80
CA ARG A 135 -6.25 -22.25 -6.14
C ARG A 135 -6.71 -23.41 -7.01
N ARG A 136 -7.82 -24.06 -6.64
CA ARG A 136 -8.41 -25.15 -7.42
C ARG A 136 -8.78 -24.68 -8.84
N MET A 137 -9.45 -23.54 -8.93
CA MET A 137 -9.88 -22.95 -10.21
C MET A 137 -8.68 -22.55 -11.09
N TRP A 138 -7.66 -21.92 -10.52
CA TRP A 138 -6.46 -21.50 -11.24
C TRP A 138 -5.61 -22.68 -11.69
N THR A 139 -5.48 -23.71 -10.85
CA THR A 139 -4.78 -24.95 -11.21
C THR A 139 -5.47 -25.64 -12.38
N GLU A 140 -6.80 -25.75 -12.34
CA GLU A 140 -7.58 -26.33 -13.45
C GLU A 140 -7.48 -25.47 -14.72
N ARG A 141 -7.50 -24.14 -14.62
CA ARG A 141 -7.29 -23.26 -15.80
C ARG A 141 -5.89 -23.40 -16.39
N ALA A 142 -4.86 -23.52 -15.55
CA ALA A 142 -3.48 -23.67 -15.99
C ALA A 142 -3.28 -24.96 -16.81
N THR A 143 -3.96 -26.06 -16.44
CA THR A 143 -3.88 -27.32 -17.20
C THR A 143 -4.59 -27.27 -18.56
N HIS A 144 -5.53 -26.35 -18.74
CA HIS A 144 -6.33 -26.21 -19.97
C HIS A 144 -5.89 -25.03 -20.86
N THR A 145 -4.90 -24.24 -20.45
CA THR A 145 -4.42 -23.12 -21.27
C THR A 145 -3.37 -23.60 -22.28
N ASP A 146 -3.54 -23.28 -23.55
CA ASP A 146 -2.60 -23.65 -24.62
C ASP A 146 -1.38 -22.72 -24.70
N SER A 147 -1.47 -21.53 -24.11
CA SER A 147 -0.39 -20.54 -24.11
C SER A 147 0.60 -20.82 -22.98
N GLU A 148 1.83 -21.22 -23.32
CA GLU A 148 2.91 -21.49 -22.36
C GLU A 148 3.18 -20.29 -21.44
N GLY A 149 3.33 -19.08 -21.99
CA GLY A 149 3.57 -17.89 -21.17
C GLY A 149 2.40 -17.50 -20.27
N MET A 150 1.16 -17.84 -20.64
CA MET A 150 -0.01 -17.66 -19.75
C MET A 150 -0.02 -18.72 -18.65
N ARG A 151 0.33 -19.97 -18.99
CA ARG A 151 0.44 -21.09 -18.05
C ARG A 151 1.46 -20.79 -16.96
N ASP A 152 2.65 -20.34 -17.34
CA ASP A 152 3.73 -20.02 -16.39
C ASP A 152 3.31 -18.91 -15.42
N ARG A 153 2.68 -17.85 -15.93
CA ARG A 153 2.12 -16.78 -15.08
C ARG A 153 1.05 -17.30 -14.12
N MET A 154 0.18 -18.21 -14.56
CA MET A 154 -0.82 -18.81 -13.68
C MET A 154 -0.16 -19.66 -12.59
N ILE A 155 0.90 -20.41 -12.92
CA ILE A 155 1.67 -21.20 -11.97
C ILE A 155 2.33 -20.29 -10.93
N ASP A 156 2.95 -19.19 -11.36
CA ASP A 156 3.58 -18.21 -10.46
C ASP A 156 2.55 -17.58 -9.51
N VAL A 157 1.35 -17.23 -10.01
CA VAL A 157 0.25 -16.71 -9.19
C VAL A 157 -0.22 -17.76 -8.17
N VAL A 158 -0.36 -19.03 -8.57
CA VAL A 158 -0.73 -20.11 -7.66
C VAL A 158 0.33 -20.30 -6.57
N ALA A 159 1.61 -20.31 -6.94
CA ALA A 159 2.71 -20.46 -5.98
C ALA A 159 2.75 -19.28 -4.98
N ALA A 160 2.59 -18.05 -5.46
CA ALA A 160 2.54 -16.86 -4.60
C ALA A 160 1.32 -16.86 -3.65
N ASN A 161 0.19 -17.40 -4.10
CA ASN A 161 -1.00 -17.56 -3.26
C ASN A 161 -0.84 -18.69 -2.26
N ASP A 162 -0.15 -19.78 -2.62
CA ASP A 162 0.14 -20.90 -1.71
C ASP A 162 1.05 -20.44 -0.57
N GLU A 163 2.13 -19.71 -0.86
CA GLU A 163 3.02 -19.18 0.17
C GLU A 163 2.27 -18.22 1.12
N ALA A 164 1.43 -17.33 0.57
CA ALA A 164 0.63 -16.43 1.39
C ALA A 164 -0.42 -17.17 2.22
N SER A 165 -1.03 -18.22 1.67
CA SER A 165 -2.01 -19.08 2.34
C SER A 165 -1.40 -19.85 3.50
N GLU A 166 -0.19 -20.39 3.33
CA GLU A 166 0.54 -21.10 4.40
C GLU A 166 0.76 -20.20 5.63
N ARG A 167 1.07 -18.91 5.43
CA ARG A 167 1.24 -17.94 6.54
C ARG A 167 -0.04 -17.69 7.34
N LEU A 168 -1.21 -17.87 6.73
CA LEU A 168 -2.52 -17.67 7.35
C LEU A 168 -3.11 -18.96 7.93
N SER A 169 -2.63 -20.13 7.50
CA SER A 169 -3.18 -21.43 7.88
C SER A 169 -3.31 -21.61 9.40
N ALA A 170 -2.24 -21.35 10.16
CA ALA A 170 -2.24 -21.51 11.62
C ALA A 170 -3.19 -20.52 12.34
N LEU A 171 -3.41 -19.33 11.78
CA LEU A 171 -4.37 -18.36 12.35
C LEU A 171 -5.81 -18.81 12.13
N CYS A 172 -6.08 -19.40 10.95
CA CYS A 172 -7.43 -19.63 10.44
C CYS A 172 -7.91 -21.08 10.58
N GLU A 173 -7.08 -21.97 11.10
CA GLU A 173 -7.44 -23.37 11.36
C GLU A 173 -8.67 -23.44 12.29
N GLY A 174 -9.70 -24.15 11.85
CA GLY A 174 -10.94 -24.36 12.61
C GLY A 174 -11.90 -23.16 12.66
N VAL A 175 -11.59 -22.05 11.98
CA VAL A 175 -12.49 -20.89 11.91
C VAL A 175 -13.61 -21.16 10.89
N GLU A 176 -14.85 -21.19 11.37
CA GLU A 176 -16.04 -21.29 10.52
C GLU A 176 -16.30 -19.98 9.76
N ALA A 177 -17.16 -20.02 8.74
CA ALA A 177 -17.54 -18.83 7.99
C ALA A 177 -18.15 -17.77 8.93
N VAL A 178 -17.57 -16.57 8.95
CA VAL A 178 -18.04 -15.46 9.78
C VAL A 178 -19.19 -14.72 9.09
N ASP A 179 -20.16 -14.28 9.88
CA ASP A 179 -21.29 -13.47 9.41
C ASP A 179 -20.86 -12.02 9.15
N PHE A 180 -21.04 -11.57 7.91
CA PHE A 180 -20.62 -10.26 7.43
C PHE A 180 -21.40 -9.10 8.03
N ASP A 181 -22.71 -9.28 8.17
CA ASP A 181 -23.60 -8.23 8.66
C ASP A 181 -23.26 -7.90 10.12
N ASP A 182 -22.74 -8.88 10.86
CA ASP A 182 -22.28 -8.70 12.23
C ASP A 182 -21.00 -7.86 12.29
N MET A 183 -20.07 -8.06 11.37
CA MET A 183 -18.78 -7.36 11.34
C MET A 183 -18.93 -5.87 11.04
N GLU A 184 -19.73 -5.51 10.03
CA GLU A 184 -19.99 -4.10 9.70
C GLU A 184 -20.68 -3.37 10.87
N ARG A 185 -21.65 -4.03 11.52
CA ARG A 185 -22.32 -3.52 12.72
C ARG A 185 -21.33 -3.25 13.86
N LEU A 186 -20.44 -4.19 14.15
CA LEU A 186 -19.43 -4.03 15.19
C LEU A 186 -18.46 -2.89 14.87
N LEU A 187 -18.01 -2.76 13.62
CA LEU A 187 -17.16 -1.66 13.17
C LEU A 187 -17.82 -0.31 13.44
N PHE A 188 -19.05 -0.10 12.98
CA PHE A 188 -19.74 1.18 13.16
C PHE A 188 -20.00 1.51 14.63
N GLN A 189 -20.27 0.50 15.47
CA GLN A 189 -20.42 0.68 16.91
C GLN A 189 -19.12 1.15 17.58
N ALA A 190 -17.98 0.58 17.18
CA ALA A 190 -16.67 0.91 17.76
C ALA A 190 -16.03 2.16 17.16
N LEU A 191 -16.39 2.54 15.93
CA LEU A 191 -15.73 3.60 15.16
C LEU A 191 -15.58 4.94 15.92
N PRO A 192 -16.60 5.47 16.64
CA PRO A 192 -16.44 6.71 17.40
C PRO A 192 -15.38 6.64 18.51
N ARG A 193 -15.07 5.42 18.98
CA ARG A 193 -14.11 5.15 20.06
C ARG A 193 -12.75 4.70 19.57
N MET A 194 -12.64 4.35 18.28
CA MET A 194 -11.36 3.96 17.68
C MET A 194 -10.36 5.11 17.69
N SER A 195 -9.12 4.79 18.03
CA SER A 195 -8.00 5.71 17.86
C SER A 195 -7.80 6.01 16.37
N ASN A 196 -7.17 7.14 16.06
CA ASN A 196 -6.83 7.45 14.68
C ASN A 196 -5.92 6.38 14.06
N ARG A 197 -5.02 5.79 14.85
CA ARG A 197 -4.17 4.67 14.41
C ARG A 197 -4.99 3.47 13.96
N GLN A 198 -6.01 3.08 14.72
CA GLN A 198 -6.90 1.97 14.35
C GLN A 198 -7.68 2.27 13.06
N ARG A 199 -8.19 3.49 12.91
CA ARG A 199 -8.87 3.92 11.67
C ARG A 199 -7.91 3.88 10.48
N LEU A 200 -6.68 4.36 10.64
CA LEU A 200 -5.64 4.26 9.62
C LEU A 200 -5.33 2.81 9.24
N LEU A 201 -5.28 1.89 10.19
CA LEU A 201 -5.06 0.48 9.89
C LEU A 201 -6.18 -0.09 9.03
N PHE A 202 -7.44 0.28 9.29
CA PHE A 202 -8.56 -0.12 8.43
C PHE A 202 -8.47 0.49 7.04
N THR A 203 -8.27 1.81 6.95
CA THR A 203 -8.08 2.51 5.67
C THR A 203 -6.96 1.91 4.84
N MET A 204 -5.89 1.48 5.50
CA MET A 204 -4.73 0.91 4.85
C MET A 204 -4.77 -0.62 4.81
N SER A 205 -5.85 -1.27 5.25
CA SER A 205 -5.95 -2.73 5.20
C SER A 205 -6.42 -3.22 3.83
N ARG A 206 -5.90 -4.37 3.43
CA ARG A 206 -6.39 -5.19 2.33
C ARG A 206 -7.39 -6.21 2.87
N GLU A 207 -8.05 -6.89 1.94
CA GLU A 207 -8.98 -7.99 2.25
C GLU A 207 -8.30 -9.17 2.95
N ASP A 208 -7.01 -9.42 2.67
CA ASP A 208 -6.22 -10.44 3.37
C ASP A 208 -5.76 -10.00 4.77
N GLY A 209 -6.23 -8.86 5.26
CA GLY A 209 -5.82 -8.27 6.53
C GLY A 209 -4.40 -7.71 6.52
N SER A 210 -3.63 -7.82 5.43
CA SER A 210 -2.34 -7.13 5.31
C SER A 210 -2.55 -5.63 5.04
N LEU A 211 -1.49 -4.83 5.18
CA LEU A 211 -1.58 -3.40 4.83
C LEU A 211 -1.22 -3.16 3.36
N ILE A 212 -1.91 -2.21 2.73
CA ILE A 212 -1.52 -1.59 1.48
C ILE A 212 -0.24 -0.79 1.73
N ARG A 213 0.84 -1.13 1.04
CA ARG A 213 2.14 -0.47 1.15
C ARG A 213 2.64 -0.06 -0.23
N LEU A 214 3.50 0.94 -0.27
CA LEU A 214 4.26 1.29 -1.46
C LEU A 214 5.27 0.18 -1.76
N PRO A 215 5.22 -0.42 -2.96
CA PRO A 215 6.15 -1.46 -3.36
C PRO A 215 7.54 -0.84 -3.46
N ARG A 216 8.48 -1.41 -2.69
CA ARG A 216 9.88 -0.97 -2.71
C ARG A 216 10.64 -1.51 -3.90
N THR A 217 10.17 -2.62 -4.48
CA THR A 217 10.73 -3.23 -5.67
C THR A 217 9.61 -3.57 -6.66
N PHE A 218 9.92 -3.50 -7.96
CA PHE A 218 9.01 -3.92 -9.03
C PHE A 218 8.83 -5.45 -9.13
N ASN A 219 9.59 -6.22 -8.35
CA ASN A 219 9.58 -7.68 -8.43
C ASN A 219 8.46 -8.33 -7.59
N GLY A 220 7.69 -7.54 -6.84
CA GLY A 220 6.42 -8.02 -6.33
C GLY A 220 5.51 -8.29 -7.51
N GLY A 221 4.93 -9.49 -7.59
CA GLY A 221 4.04 -9.90 -8.68
C GLY A 221 2.87 -8.92 -8.91
N PRO A 222 1.99 -9.22 -9.88
CA PRO A 222 0.89 -8.34 -10.19
C PRO A 222 0.15 -7.97 -8.90
N PRO A 223 -0.17 -6.68 -8.74
CA PRO A 223 -0.83 -6.23 -7.55
C PRO A 223 -2.12 -6.98 -7.37
N ARG A 224 -2.33 -7.47 -6.16
CA ARG A 224 -3.58 -8.14 -5.82
C ARG A 224 -4.72 -7.13 -6.00
N SER A 225 -5.81 -7.56 -6.62
CA SER A 225 -7.02 -6.75 -6.74
C SER A 225 -7.52 -6.32 -5.36
N VAL A 226 -8.14 -5.15 -5.29
CA VAL A 226 -8.72 -4.56 -4.08
C VAL A 226 -10.25 -4.59 -4.14
N SER A 227 -10.81 -5.36 -5.09
CA SER A 227 -12.24 -5.36 -5.39
C SER A 227 -12.94 -6.57 -4.74
N GLY A 228 -13.35 -6.45 -3.48
CA GLY A 228 -14.12 -7.52 -2.81
C GLY A 228 -14.43 -7.38 -1.31
N GLY A 229 -13.86 -6.40 -0.60
CA GLY A 229 -13.81 -6.42 0.87
C GLY A 229 -15.02 -5.87 1.65
N ILE A 230 -15.15 -6.36 2.90
CA ILE A 230 -16.11 -5.98 3.96
C ILE A 230 -16.23 -4.46 4.15
N LEU A 231 -15.15 -3.73 3.88
CA LEU A 231 -14.98 -2.33 4.25
C LEU A 231 -15.40 -1.33 3.17
N SER A 232 -16.09 -1.77 2.10
CA SER A 232 -16.30 -0.93 0.92
C SER A 232 -17.04 0.40 1.17
N GLN A 233 -17.99 0.43 2.12
CA GLN A 233 -18.69 1.65 2.54
C GLN A 233 -17.87 2.44 3.57
N TYR A 234 -17.23 1.75 4.52
CA TYR A 234 -16.30 2.38 5.47
C TYR A 234 -15.25 3.22 4.74
N HIS A 235 -14.61 2.63 3.73
CA HIS A 235 -13.58 3.28 2.93
C HIS A 235 -14.08 4.55 2.25
N ALA A 236 -15.27 4.47 1.63
CA ALA A 236 -15.89 5.61 0.97
C ALA A 236 -16.18 6.77 1.92
N ASP A 237 -16.48 6.49 3.19
CA ASP A 237 -16.89 7.49 4.17
C ASP A 237 -15.75 8.00 5.07
N ASN A 238 -14.67 7.23 5.27
CA ASN A 238 -13.70 7.49 6.35
C ASN A 238 -12.24 7.59 5.93
N ASP A 239 -11.86 7.10 4.74
CA ASP A 239 -10.44 6.95 4.40
C ASP A 239 -9.70 8.28 4.37
N ILE A 240 -10.25 9.28 3.69
CA ILE A 240 -9.61 10.60 3.56
C ILE A 240 -9.46 11.25 4.94
N ASP A 241 -10.50 11.22 5.77
CA ASP A 241 -10.48 11.83 7.10
C ASP A 241 -9.44 11.15 8.02
N ALA A 242 -9.36 9.82 7.98
CA ALA A 242 -8.37 9.05 8.74
C ALA A 242 -6.94 9.36 8.27
N LEU A 243 -6.70 9.39 6.96
CA LEU A 243 -5.41 9.73 6.37
C LEU A 243 -4.98 11.16 6.71
N GLU A 244 -5.85 12.15 6.55
CA GLU A 244 -5.55 13.53 6.88
C GLU A 244 -5.25 13.73 8.36
N GLN A 245 -6.01 13.07 9.25
CA GLN A 245 -5.73 13.08 10.69
C GLN A 245 -4.38 12.41 10.99
N GLY A 246 -4.05 11.31 10.31
CA GLY A 246 -2.75 10.66 10.41
C GLY A 246 -1.58 11.54 9.97
N ILE A 247 -1.73 12.31 8.90
CA ILE A 247 -0.75 13.32 8.50
C ILE A 247 -0.54 14.35 9.62
N ARG A 248 -1.63 14.88 10.21
CA ARG A 248 -1.52 15.81 11.35
C ARG A 248 -0.76 15.21 12.53
N GLU A 249 -0.96 13.93 12.81
CA GLU A 249 -0.33 13.18 13.91
C GLU A 249 1.08 12.64 13.62
N ALA A 250 1.65 12.91 12.44
CA ALA A 250 2.94 12.34 12.05
C ALA A 250 2.98 10.83 12.01
N ASP A 251 1.89 10.24 11.51
CA ASP A 251 1.86 8.82 11.25
C ASP A 251 2.46 8.48 9.87
N PRO A 252 3.56 7.69 9.80
CA PRO A 252 4.18 7.29 8.54
C PRO A 252 3.23 6.51 7.62
N LEU A 253 2.29 5.75 8.19
CA LEU A 253 1.35 4.95 7.42
C LEU A 253 0.33 5.83 6.69
N ALA A 254 -0.07 6.94 7.30
CA ALA A 254 -0.92 7.93 6.67
C ALA A 254 -0.22 8.66 5.51
N LEU A 255 1.09 8.88 5.60
CA LEU A 255 1.88 9.40 4.49
C LEU A 255 1.79 8.52 3.26
N GLU A 256 2.02 7.22 3.50
CA GLU A 256 2.04 6.20 2.47
C GLU A 256 0.65 6.09 1.82
N GLY A 257 -0.41 6.14 2.62
CA GLY A 257 -1.80 6.19 2.13
C GLY A 257 -2.13 7.43 1.30
N MET A 258 -1.77 8.64 1.75
CA MET A 258 -2.00 9.86 0.97
C MET A 258 -1.21 9.88 -0.34
N LEU A 259 0.01 9.33 -0.32
CA LEU A 259 0.81 9.18 -1.53
C LEU A 259 0.13 8.20 -2.52
N LEU A 260 -0.32 7.04 -2.05
CA LEU A 260 -1.05 6.06 -2.88
C LEU A 260 -2.34 6.64 -3.44
N LEU A 261 -3.12 7.35 -2.62
CA LEU A 261 -4.39 7.98 -3.00
C LEU A 261 -4.22 8.98 -4.16
N HIS A 262 -3.12 9.73 -4.17
CA HIS A 262 -2.86 10.75 -5.20
C HIS A 262 -1.95 10.25 -6.34
N MET A 263 -1.48 9.01 -6.29
CA MET A 263 -0.56 8.46 -7.29
C MET A 263 -1.19 8.49 -8.69
N PRO A 264 -0.49 8.99 -9.73
CA PRO A 264 -1.04 9.06 -11.08
C PRO A 264 -1.53 7.70 -11.61
N MET A 265 -2.77 7.67 -12.13
CA MET A 265 -3.47 6.43 -12.51
C MET A 265 -2.81 5.64 -13.65
N SER A 266 -1.99 6.26 -14.50
CA SER A 266 -1.21 5.52 -15.51
C SER A 266 -0.25 4.52 -14.87
N PHE A 267 0.20 4.80 -13.65
CA PHE A 267 0.97 3.90 -12.79
C PHE A 267 0.04 3.05 -11.92
N ALA A 268 -0.96 3.65 -11.26
CA ALA A 268 -1.81 2.96 -10.30
C ALA A 268 -2.77 1.93 -10.93
N LYS A 269 -3.30 2.16 -12.15
CA LYS A 269 -4.16 1.17 -12.84
C LYS A 269 -3.44 -0.13 -13.15
N LYS A 270 -2.13 -0.06 -13.42
CA LYS A 270 -1.29 -1.25 -13.57
C LYS A 270 -0.89 -1.85 -12.22
N MET A 271 -0.83 -1.02 -11.17
CA MET A 271 -0.18 -1.36 -9.90
C MET A 271 -1.07 -1.54 -8.67
N PHE A 272 -2.35 -1.17 -8.63
CA PHE A 272 -3.09 -1.26 -7.35
C PHE A 272 -4.60 -1.44 -7.47
N ASP A 273 -5.21 -1.48 -8.66
CA ASP A 273 -6.67 -1.63 -8.80
C ASP A 273 -7.48 -0.67 -7.89
N LEU A 274 -6.95 0.54 -7.66
CA LEU A 274 -7.54 1.55 -6.78
C LEU A 274 -8.75 2.20 -7.46
N ARG A 275 -9.79 2.48 -6.66
CA ARG A 275 -10.99 3.22 -7.08
C ARG A 275 -10.61 4.63 -7.57
N GLU A 276 -11.43 5.19 -8.46
CA GLU A 276 -11.29 6.48 -9.17
C GLU A 276 -11.25 7.71 -8.22
N ALA A 277 -10.25 7.82 -7.36
CA ALA A 277 -9.84 9.13 -6.86
C ALA A 277 -9.11 9.84 -7.99
N LEU A 278 -9.48 11.10 -8.28
CA LEU A 278 -8.78 11.90 -9.28
C LEU A 278 -7.34 12.11 -8.81
N PRO A 279 -6.33 11.58 -9.53
CA PRO A 279 -4.94 11.78 -9.14
C PRO A 279 -4.62 13.27 -9.09
N ASP A 280 -4.00 13.73 -8.01
CA ASP A 280 -3.54 15.11 -7.86
C ASP A 280 -2.00 15.10 -7.88
N PRO A 281 -1.36 15.45 -9.02
CA PRO A 281 0.08 15.38 -9.17
C PRO A 281 0.82 16.29 -8.19
N ILE A 282 0.22 17.42 -7.77
CA ILE A 282 0.83 18.35 -6.81
C ILE A 282 0.86 17.70 -5.43
N ARG A 283 -0.29 17.19 -4.97
CA ARG A 283 -0.36 16.48 -3.67
C ARG A 283 0.52 15.25 -3.64
N PHE A 284 0.47 14.41 -4.68
CA PHE A 284 1.36 13.26 -4.81
C PHE A 284 2.83 13.65 -4.69
N SER A 285 3.26 14.68 -5.42
CA SER A 285 4.65 15.13 -5.40
C SER A 285 5.05 15.65 -4.02
N GLY A 286 4.17 16.41 -3.36
CA GLY A 286 4.38 16.88 -1.99
C GLY A 286 4.57 15.73 -1.00
N TYR A 287 3.65 14.76 -0.98
CA TYR A 287 3.75 13.60 -0.09
C TYR A 287 4.98 12.73 -0.41
N ALA A 288 5.29 12.51 -1.68
CA ALA A 288 6.46 11.73 -2.09
C ALA A 288 7.78 12.39 -1.70
N MET A 289 7.92 13.70 -1.92
CA MET A 289 9.09 14.46 -1.47
C MET A 289 9.22 14.47 0.05
N MET A 290 8.08 14.56 0.76
CA MET A 290 8.06 14.50 2.22
C MET A 290 8.53 13.14 2.73
N MET A 291 8.09 12.03 2.11
CA MET A 291 8.56 10.68 2.41
C MET A 291 10.07 10.57 2.22
N GLN A 292 10.63 11.06 1.10
CA GLN A 292 12.08 11.04 0.85
C GLN A 292 12.88 11.84 1.88
N GLN A 293 12.40 13.03 2.27
CA GLN A 293 13.11 13.88 3.23
C GLN A 293 13.08 13.36 4.67
N LEU A 294 12.06 12.57 5.03
CA LEU A 294 11.97 11.96 6.35
C LEU A 294 12.63 10.60 6.46
N TYR A 295 12.45 9.75 5.46
CA TYR A 295 12.78 8.32 5.53
C TYR A 295 13.81 7.86 4.50
N GLY A 296 14.35 8.78 3.69
CA GLY A 296 15.35 8.48 2.65
C GLY A 296 14.74 8.16 1.28
N PRO A 297 15.52 8.28 0.18
CA PRO A 297 15.04 8.03 -1.18
C PRO A 297 14.51 6.60 -1.41
N GLU A 298 15.10 5.61 -0.74
CA GLU A 298 14.68 4.20 -0.76
C GLU A 298 13.25 3.99 -0.23
N SER A 299 12.71 4.99 0.48
CA SER A 299 11.38 4.91 1.07
C SER A 299 10.24 4.98 0.04
N LEU A 300 10.50 5.42 -1.19
CA LEU A 300 9.49 5.47 -2.25
C LEU A 300 9.43 4.19 -3.08
N GLY A 301 10.55 3.48 -3.21
CA GLY A 301 10.72 2.48 -4.26
C GLY A 301 10.82 3.10 -5.67
N ASP A 302 11.17 2.27 -6.64
CA ASP A 302 11.47 2.72 -8.00
C ASP A 302 10.25 3.31 -8.72
N ALA A 303 9.07 2.74 -8.47
CA ALA A 303 7.84 3.14 -9.16
C ALA A 303 7.37 4.53 -8.74
N ALA A 304 7.28 4.80 -7.44
CA ALA A 304 6.89 6.11 -6.95
C ALA A 304 7.99 7.16 -7.21
N THR A 305 9.27 6.77 -7.23
CA THR A 305 10.37 7.66 -7.63
C THR A 305 10.23 8.10 -9.10
N THR A 306 9.96 7.14 -10.00
CA THR A 306 9.74 7.44 -11.43
C THR A 306 8.52 8.33 -11.63
N ALA A 307 7.41 8.02 -10.95
CA ALA A 307 6.20 8.83 -10.99
C ALA A 307 6.44 10.25 -10.45
N LEU A 308 7.23 10.41 -9.38
CA LEU A 308 7.61 11.71 -8.83
C LEU A 308 8.42 12.52 -9.83
N SER A 309 9.44 11.94 -10.46
CA SER A 309 10.23 12.63 -11.48
C SER A 309 9.38 13.12 -12.65
N LEU A 310 8.47 12.28 -13.14
CA LEU A 310 7.55 12.65 -14.22
C LEU A 310 6.59 13.76 -13.78
N SER A 311 6.01 13.64 -12.58
CA SER A 311 5.10 14.64 -12.04
C SER A 311 5.77 16.02 -11.92
N LEU A 312 6.99 16.07 -11.36
CA LEU A 312 7.76 17.31 -11.25
C LEU A 312 8.18 17.89 -12.62
N ALA A 313 8.43 17.05 -13.62
CA ALA A 313 8.79 17.50 -14.97
C ALA A 313 7.65 18.26 -15.66
N HIS A 314 6.39 17.95 -15.32
CA HIS A 314 5.21 18.61 -15.88
C HIS A 314 4.79 19.87 -15.10
N MET A 315 5.44 20.19 -13.98
CA MET A 315 5.19 21.41 -13.22
C MET A 315 6.06 22.56 -13.73
N ASP A 316 5.52 23.77 -13.75
CA ASP A 316 6.31 24.99 -13.96
C ASP A 316 7.25 25.25 -12.76
N ALA A 317 8.18 26.20 -12.93
CA ALA A 317 9.19 26.49 -11.92
C ALA A 317 8.59 27.05 -10.62
N ASP A 318 7.61 27.95 -10.72
CA ASP A 318 7.00 28.64 -9.57
C ASP A 318 6.19 27.64 -8.72
N THR A 319 5.46 26.74 -9.37
CA THR A 319 4.73 25.64 -8.73
C THR A 319 5.68 24.71 -7.99
N ARG A 320 6.80 24.32 -8.61
CA ARG A 320 7.82 23.47 -7.96
C ARG A 320 8.46 24.14 -6.76
N GLU A 321 8.81 25.42 -6.88
CA GLU A 321 9.41 26.17 -5.77
C GLU A 321 8.43 26.28 -4.59
N THR A 322 7.17 26.62 -4.87
CA THR A 322 6.11 26.69 -3.85
C THR A 322 5.92 25.35 -3.16
N LEU A 323 5.86 24.25 -3.91
CA LEU A 323 5.74 22.91 -3.36
C LEU A 323 6.94 22.54 -2.49
N MET A 324 8.17 22.85 -2.91
CA MET A 324 9.38 22.60 -2.12
C MET A 324 9.36 23.34 -0.77
N GLN A 325 8.90 24.60 -0.76
CA GLN A 325 8.77 25.38 0.47
C GLN A 325 7.70 24.79 1.40
N GLN A 326 6.56 24.36 0.86
CA GLN A 326 5.51 23.69 1.63
C GLN A 326 6.02 22.38 2.23
N VAL A 327 6.68 21.53 1.44
CA VAL A 327 7.27 20.27 1.92
C VAL A 327 8.29 20.53 3.01
N ALA A 328 9.21 21.50 2.85
CA ALA A 328 10.19 21.83 3.87
C ALA A 328 9.55 22.24 5.20
N THR A 329 8.47 23.03 5.13
CA THR A 329 7.70 23.48 6.30
C THR A 329 7.03 22.29 7.00
N GLU A 330 6.41 21.40 6.23
CA GLU A 330 5.69 20.25 6.76
C GLU A 330 6.64 19.18 7.33
N VAL A 331 7.79 18.94 6.68
CA VAL A 331 8.87 18.08 7.21
C VAL A 331 9.38 18.59 8.55
N ALA A 332 9.58 19.91 8.69
CA ALA A 332 10.02 20.51 9.95
C ALA A 332 8.99 20.29 11.06
N ARG A 333 7.71 20.52 10.78
CA ARG A 333 6.60 20.22 11.70
C ARG A 333 6.60 18.74 12.09
N TRP A 334 6.75 17.84 11.13
CA TRP A 334 6.74 16.40 11.36
C TRP A 334 7.88 15.91 12.23
N ARG A 335 9.09 16.42 12.01
CA ARG A 335 10.23 16.10 12.87
C ARG A 335 9.97 16.52 14.32
N GLN A 336 9.33 17.67 14.54
CA GLN A 336 8.96 18.10 15.90
C GLN A 336 7.95 17.15 16.56
N VAL A 337 6.90 16.76 15.84
CA VAL A 337 5.89 15.81 16.36
C VAL A 337 6.50 14.42 16.60
N SER A 338 7.33 13.94 15.67
CA SER A 338 7.96 12.60 15.75
C SER A 338 8.99 12.51 16.87
N LEU A 339 9.65 13.61 17.24
CA LEU A 339 10.53 13.66 18.41
C LEU A 339 9.74 13.49 19.72
N ALA A 340 8.50 13.97 19.78
CA ALA A 340 7.62 13.77 20.94
C ALA A 340 7.05 12.36 20.98
N ASN A 341 6.70 11.78 19.82
CA ASN A 341 6.09 10.46 19.69
C ASN A 341 6.73 9.69 18.52
N PRO A 342 7.86 8.99 18.74
CA PRO A 342 8.58 8.33 17.66
C PRO A 342 7.79 7.14 17.13
N LYS A 343 7.16 7.31 15.97
CA LYS A 343 6.53 6.24 15.19
C LYS A 343 7.50 5.77 14.12
N LYS A 344 7.73 4.46 14.04
CA LYS A 344 8.50 3.86 12.95
C LYS A 344 7.58 3.55 11.79
N LEU A 345 8.11 3.67 10.57
CA LEU A 345 7.48 3.07 9.42
C LEU A 345 7.40 1.55 9.67
N PRO A 346 6.21 0.92 9.61
CA PRO A 346 6.12 -0.53 9.77
C PRO A 346 7.00 -1.22 8.73
N ASP A 347 7.71 -2.26 9.11
CA ASP A 347 8.38 -3.09 8.12
C ASP A 347 7.34 -3.89 7.31
N ASN A 348 7.75 -4.53 6.22
CA ASN A 348 6.83 -5.29 5.38
C ASN A 348 6.52 -6.68 5.95
N GLU A 349 7.24 -7.15 6.98
CA GLU A 349 7.09 -8.48 7.56
C GLU A 349 6.15 -8.48 8.78
N SER A 350 6.07 -7.35 9.51
CA SER A 350 5.24 -7.11 10.69
C SER A 350 3.80 -6.76 10.33
N LEU A 351 3.35 -7.10 9.12
CA LEU A 351 2.08 -6.65 8.54
C LEU A 351 0.86 -7.46 8.99
N ARG A 352 0.98 -8.28 10.05
CA ARG A 352 -0.22 -8.79 10.73
C ARG A 352 -0.89 -7.61 11.44
N SER A 353 -1.78 -6.94 10.72
CA SER A 353 -2.47 -5.72 11.14
C SER A 353 -3.10 -5.82 12.54
N GLY A 354 -3.52 -7.02 12.95
CA GLY A 354 -4.04 -7.23 14.29
C GLY A 354 -3.04 -7.00 15.44
N SER A 355 -1.71 -7.12 15.23
CA SER A 355 -0.73 -6.67 16.25
C SER A 355 -0.71 -5.17 16.42
N LEU A 356 -1.17 -4.44 15.41
CA LEU A 356 -1.14 -2.99 15.38
C LEU A 356 -2.39 -2.38 16.03
N CYS A 357 -3.35 -3.21 16.44
CA CYS A 357 -4.59 -2.76 17.09
C CYS A 357 -4.39 -2.30 18.54
N GLY A 358 -3.33 -2.77 19.22
CA GLY A 358 -2.93 -2.28 20.54
C GLY A 358 -2.11 -1.00 20.42
N GLY A 359 -2.47 0.01 21.21
CA GLY A 359 -1.93 1.38 21.16
C GLY A 359 -0.45 1.56 21.47
#